data_AF-A0A1H3H5N9-F1
#
_entry.id   AF-A0A1H3H5N9-F1
#
_cell.length_a   1.000
_cell.length_b   1.000
_cell.length_c   1.000
_cell.angle_alpha   90.00
_cell.angle_beta   90.00
_cell.angle_gamma   90.00
#
_symmetry.space_group_name_H-M   'P 1'
#
loop_
_entity.id
_entity.type
_entity.pdbx_description
1 polymer ?
#
loop_
_entity_poly.entity_id
_entity_poly.type
_entity_poly.pdbx_seq_one_letter_code
_entity_poly.pdbx_strand_id
1 'polypeptide(L)'
;MIRRLLLTALGAAALLLVPWTVYLARTLPAGHDTGQWRSAWVGFDIALLCCFTVAAWLGLRRRRAAVPMLAATAALLCCDAWFDVVLDWSAPDRMVSVAMAVLVEIPLAIVLAWRARQLLTGGMPSRGMTVRDIELHNDPSYQRLTRELGTLGTATPGTLATALGHSRDEVNARLRRLAEGGYVRQGSDGQWRTVGQSLRLPVLAEVDEPDRPAVAAYLAAKYEGELRLLGWAAEHRDEFGPWGQGERAVTHLTAAELAGFTAEYNELLTRYCLLRDRPSANTREIAIRFYAFPFPANMSARADRSLSYAGDDR
;
A
#
# COMPACT_ATOMS: atom_id res chain seq x y z
N MET A 1 -6.26 9.82 13.09
CA MET A 1 -6.31 9.41 14.51
C MET A 1 -5.30 8.29 14.81
N ILE A 2 -5.29 7.18 14.07
CA ILE A 2 -4.39 6.03 14.36
C ILE A 2 -2.90 6.37 14.42
N ARG A 3 -2.38 7.24 13.55
CA ARG A 3 -0.97 7.65 13.60
C ARG A 3 -0.59 8.34 14.93
N ARG A 4 -1.47 9.19 15.47
CA ARG A 4 -1.20 9.88 16.73
C ARG A 4 -1.17 8.87 17.88
N LEU A 5 -2.11 7.93 17.90
CA LEU A 5 -2.17 6.84 18.88
C LEU A 5 -0.91 5.95 18.82
N LEU A 6 -0.42 5.62 17.62
CA LEU A 6 0.81 4.85 17.46
C LEU A 6 2.02 5.60 17.99
N LEU A 7 2.16 6.89 17.65
CA LEU A 7 3.28 7.71 18.12
C LEU A 7 3.24 7.91 19.63
N THR A 8 2.06 8.08 20.22
CA THR A 8 1.90 8.13 21.68
C THR A 8 2.22 6.79 22.33
N ALA A 9 1.83 5.67 21.71
CA ALA A 9 2.16 4.33 22.22
C ALA A 9 3.67 4.06 22.18
N LEU A 10 4.34 4.37 21.05
CA LEU A 10 5.80 4.27 20.92
C LEU A 10 6.52 5.15 21.96
N GLY A 11 6.07 6.38 22.14
CA GLY A 11 6.63 7.30 23.14
C GLY A 11 6.39 6.85 24.58
N ALA A 12 5.19 6.36 24.88
CA ALA A 12 4.85 5.82 26.20
C ALA A 12 5.64 4.55 26.51
N ALA A 13 5.76 3.62 25.55
CA ALA A 13 6.58 2.42 25.69
C ALA A 13 8.04 2.78 25.99
N ALA A 14 8.63 3.72 25.23
CA ALA A 14 9.99 4.20 25.50
C ALA A 14 10.14 4.80 26.91
N LEU A 15 9.16 5.60 27.37
CA LEU A 15 9.21 6.20 28.71
C LEU A 15 9.05 5.18 29.83
N LEU A 16 8.20 4.15 29.65
CA LEU A 16 7.99 3.08 30.62
C LEU A 16 9.17 2.12 30.69
N LEU A 17 9.88 1.92 29.57
CA LEU A 17 11.07 1.06 29.52
C LEU A 17 12.19 1.58 30.41
N VAL A 18 12.37 2.90 30.50
CA VAL A 18 13.49 3.51 31.25
C VAL A 18 13.47 3.14 32.76
N PRO A 19 12.36 3.30 33.51
CA PRO A 19 12.28 2.82 34.89
C PRO A 19 12.48 1.31 35.03
N TRP A 20 11.97 0.53 34.08
CA TRP A 20 12.08 -0.94 34.10
C TRP A 20 13.54 -1.39 33.94
N THR A 21 14.27 -0.82 32.99
CA THR A 21 15.71 -1.08 32.80
C THR A 21 16.52 -0.72 34.04
N VAL A 22 16.18 0.38 34.72
CA VAL A 22 16.84 0.79 35.98
C VAL A 22 16.52 -0.18 37.12
N TYR A 23 15.29 -0.70 37.17
CA TYR A 23 14.88 -1.72 38.14
C TYR A 23 15.66 -3.02 37.90
N LEU A 24 15.64 -3.57 36.68
CA LEU A 24 16.37 -4.79 36.31
C LEU A 24 17.87 -4.66 36.60
N ALA A 25 18.47 -3.51 36.30
CA ALA A 25 19.89 -3.25 36.61
C ALA A 25 20.22 -3.34 38.11
N ARG A 26 19.24 -3.18 38.99
CA ARG A 26 19.38 -3.21 40.46
C ARG A 26 18.93 -4.52 41.09
N THR A 27 17.96 -5.22 40.50
CA THR A 27 17.31 -6.37 41.14
C THR A 27 17.74 -7.72 40.58
N LEU A 28 18.33 -7.80 39.38
CA LEU A 28 18.82 -9.07 38.87
C LEU A 28 19.98 -9.61 39.73
N PRO A 29 19.86 -10.83 40.29
CA PRO A 29 20.95 -11.47 41.04
C PRO A 29 22.17 -11.64 40.13
N ALA A 30 23.35 -11.25 40.61
CA ALA A 30 24.61 -11.36 39.86
C ALA A 30 25.10 -12.82 39.68
N GLY A 31 24.32 -13.82 40.07
CA GLY A 31 24.65 -15.24 39.91
C GLY A 31 23.68 -15.89 38.92
N HIS A 32 24.15 -16.28 37.73
CA HIS A 32 24.79 -17.57 37.47
C HIS A 32 25.98 -17.31 36.51
N ASP A 33 27.19 -17.46 37.05
CA ASP A 33 28.54 -17.51 36.44
C ASP A 33 29.17 -16.41 35.57
N THR A 34 28.54 -15.32 35.14
CA THR A 34 29.31 -14.12 34.72
C THR A 34 28.52 -12.83 34.88
N GLY A 35 29.16 -11.75 35.34
CA GLY A 35 28.56 -10.40 35.39
C GLY A 35 28.11 -9.84 34.03
N GLN A 36 28.28 -10.61 32.95
CA GLN A 36 27.86 -10.31 31.58
C GLN A 36 26.35 -10.45 31.40
N TRP A 37 25.64 -11.24 32.21
CA TRP A 37 24.19 -11.46 32.06
C TRP A 37 23.38 -10.17 32.26
N ARG A 38 23.67 -9.43 33.34
CA ARG A 38 23.02 -8.13 33.60
C ARG A 38 23.34 -7.11 32.50
N SER A 39 24.58 -7.11 31.99
CA SER A 39 24.99 -6.22 30.90
C SER A 39 24.28 -6.56 29.58
N ALA A 40 24.02 -7.83 29.31
CA ALA A 40 23.27 -8.26 28.14
C ALA A 40 21.82 -7.76 28.18
N TRP A 41 21.13 -7.90 29.31
CA TRP A 41 19.77 -7.40 29.51
C TRP A 41 19.66 -5.88 29.42
N VAL A 42 20.53 -5.16 30.13
CA VAL A 42 20.56 -3.69 30.05
C VAL A 42 20.89 -3.23 28.62
N GLY A 43 21.81 -3.91 27.92
CA GLY A 43 22.13 -3.61 26.53
C GLY A 43 20.96 -3.82 25.58
N PHE A 44 20.21 -4.92 25.77
CA PHE A 44 19.01 -5.23 24.99
C PHE A 44 17.91 -4.17 25.18
N ASP A 45 17.63 -3.79 26.43
CA ASP A 45 16.69 -2.73 26.76
C ASP A 45 17.06 -1.38 26.14
N ILE A 46 18.35 -1.02 26.19
CA ILE A 46 18.86 0.20 25.55
C ILE A 46 18.64 0.13 24.03
N ALA A 47 18.88 -1.02 23.41
CA ALA A 47 18.64 -1.20 21.98
C ALA A 47 17.14 -1.06 21.64
N LEU A 48 16.27 -1.68 22.44
CA LEU A 48 14.82 -1.60 22.29
C LEU A 48 14.31 -0.16 22.48
N LEU A 49 14.79 0.55 23.50
CA LEU A 49 14.53 1.96 23.74
C LEU A 49 14.95 2.85 22.56
N CYS A 50 16.16 2.63 22.03
CA CYS A 50 16.65 3.32 20.84
C CYS A 50 15.72 3.07 19.64
N CYS A 51 15.32 1.83 19.43
CA CYS A 51 14.40 1.44 18.35
C CYS A 51 13.04 2.15 18.48
N PHE A 52 12.41 2.15 19.65
CA PHE A 52 11.17 2.89 19.90
C PHE A 52 11.31 4.39 19.62
N THR A 53 12.39 4.99 20.12
CA THR A 53 12.65 6.43 19.99
C THR A 53 12.87 6.83 18.53
N VAL A 54 13.70 6.08 17.81
CA VAL A 54 13.98 6.36 16.39
C VAL A 54 12.76 6.07 15.53
N ALA A 55 11.99 5.01 15.80
CA ALA A 55 10.74 4.72 15.11
C ALA A 55 9.73 5.87 15.27
N ALA A 56 9.57 6.38 16.51
CA ALA A 56 8.70 7.52 16.79
C ALA A 56 9.17 8.79 16.06
N TRP A 57 10.46 9.09 16.12
CA TRP A 57 11.04 10.27 15.47
C TRP A 57 10.94 10.23 13.93
N LEU A 58 11.27 9.10 13.31
CA LEU A 58 11.12 8.90 11.86
C LEU A 58 9.64 8.94 11.45
N GLY A 59 8.77 8.36 12.27
CA GLY A 59 7.32 8.41 12.11
C GLY A 59 6.76 9.83 12.19
N LEU A 60 7.30 10.68 13.06
CA LEU A 60 6.96 12.12 13.13
C LEU A 60 7.39 12.85 11.85
N ARG A 61 8.61 12.59 11.36
CA ARG A 61 9.16 13.17 10.13
C ARG A 61 8.60 12.60 8.83
N ARG A 62 7.68 11.62 8.89
CA ARG A 62 7.08 10.96 7.72
C ARG A 62 8.12 10.34 6.79
N ARG A 63 9.23 9.85 7.35
CA ARG A 63 10.31 9.25 6.56
C ARG A 63 10.07 7.76 6.36
N ARG A 64 10.29 7.27 5.14
CA ARG A 64 10.20 5.83 4.81
C ARG A 64 11.17 4.95 5.60
N ALA A 65 12.27 5.54 6.08
CA ALA A 65 13.18 4.88 7.01
C ALA A 65 12.52 4.41 8.33
N ALA A 66 11.30 4.88 8.66
CA ALA A 66 10.54 4.35 9.79
C ALA A 66 10.20 2.86 9.64
N VAL A 67 10.05 2.35 8.41
CA VAL A 67 9.69 0.95 8.14
C VAL A 67 10.68 -0.04 8.76
N PRO A 68 11.99 -0.03 8.40
CA PRO A 68 12.95 -0.97 8.97
C PRO A 68 13.04 -0.83 10.49
N MET A 69 12.88 0.38 11.05
CA MET A 69 12.91 0.56 12.49
C MET A 69 11.69 -0.03 13.20
N LEU A 70 10.48 0.10 12.62
CA LEU A 70 9.27 -0.55 13.13
C LEU A 70 9.39 -2.08 13.08
N ALA A 71 9.97 -2.63 11.99
CA ALA A 71 10.22 -4.05 11.86
C ALA A 71 11.25 -4.55 12.89
N ALA A 72 12.36 -3.83 13.08
CA ALA A 72 13.37 -4.14 14.08
C ALA A 72 12.78 -4.09 15.51
N THR A 73 11.98 -3.06 15.82
CA THR A 73 11.31 -2.94 17.13
C THR A 73 10.34 -4.10 17.37
N ALA A 74 9.57 -4.49 16.35
CA ALA A 74 8.67 -5.65 16.45
C ALA A 74 9.44 -6.96 16.71
N ALA A 75 10.55 -7.17 16.02
CA ALA A 75 11.40 -8.35 16.23
C ALA A 75 11.99 -8.37 17.64
N LEU A 76 12.50 -7.23 18.13
CA LEU A 76 13.03 -7.13 19.49
C LEU A 76 11.93 -7.39 20.54
N LEU A 77 10.70 -6.89 20.37
CA LEU A 77 9.58 -7.23 21.27
C LEU A 77 9.25 -8.73 21.28
N CYS A 78 9.34 -9.42 20.14
CA CYS A 78 9.16 -10.86 20.11
C CYS A 78 10.29 -11.60 20.83
N CYS A 79 11.52 -11.10 20.72
CA CYS A 79 12.66 -11.64 21.46
C CYS A 79 12.50 -11.42 22.97
N ASP A 80 12.05 -10.23 23.37
CA ASP A 80 11.75 -9.85 24.75
C ASP A 80 10.74 -10.82 25.38
N ALA A 81 9.58 -10.97 24.74
CA ALA A 81 8.52 -11.90 25.14
C ALA A 81 9.00 -13.35 25.24
N TRP A 82 9.85 -13.78 24.31
CA TRP A 82 10.42 -15.11 24.34
C TRP A 82 11.35 -15.29 25.55
N PHE A 83 12.28 -14.35 25.75
CA PHE A 83 13.24 -14.46 26.84
C PHE A 83 12.55 -14.40 28.20
N ASP A 84 11.60 -13.50 28.41
CA ASP A 84 10.86 -13.36 29.66
C ASP A 84 10.10 -14.65 30.00
N VAL A 85 9.39 -15.23 29.03
CA VAL A 85 8.64 -16.49 29.26
C VAL A 85 9.58 -17.68 29.51
N VAL A 86 10.72 -17.76 28.82
CA VAL A 86 11.66 -18.88 28.95
C VAL A 86 12.46 -18.80 30.25
N LEU A 87 12.82 -17.61 30.70
CA LEU A 87 13.65 -17.42 31.90
C LEU A 87 12.83 -17.49 33.19
N ASP A 88 11.57 -17.08 33.18
CA ASP A 88 10.66 -17.23 34.32
C ASP A 88 9.96 -18.60 34.38
N TRP A 89 10.38 -19.57 33.57
CA TRP A 89 9.69 -20.85 33.42
C TRP A 89 9.54 -21.64 34.74
N SER A 90 10.49 -21.48 35.67
CA SER A 90 10.51 -22.12 36.99
C SER A 90 10.16 -21.17 38.15
N ALA A 91 9.90 -19.89 37.86
CA ALA A 91 9.57 -18.88 38.87
C ALA A 91 8.06 -18.90 39.19
N PRO A 92 7.64 -18.57 40.43
CA PRO A 92 6.22 -18.44 40.79
C PRO A 92 5.49 -17.36 39.96
N ASP A 93 6.24 -16.42 39.38
CA ASP A 93 5.71 -15.30 38.60
C ASP A 93 5.48 -15.61 37.11
N ARG A 94 5.67 -16.87 36.67
CA ARG A 94 5.49 -17.31 35.27
C ARG A 94 4.20 -16.83 34.62
N MET A 95 3.09 -16.80 35.36
CA MET A 95 1.80 -16.35 34.81
C MET A 95 1.80 -14.87 34.46
N VAL A 96 2.57 -14.04 35.16
CA VAL A 96 2.71 -12.61 34.88
C VAL A 96 3.50 -12.40 33.59
N SER A 97 4.62 -13.09 33.41
CA SER A 97 5.47 -12.98 32.21
C SER A 97 4.73 -13.48 30.96
N VAL A 98 3.98 -14.59 31.08
CA VAL A 98 3.09 -15.06 30.00
C VAL A 98 1.98 -14.04 29.70
N ALA A 99 1.37 -13.44 30.73
CA ALA A 99 0.32 -12.45 30.53
C ALA A 99 0.86 -11.18 29.84
N MET A 100 2.04 -10.69 30.23
CA MET A 100 2.71 -9.55 29.59
C MET A 100 3.07 -9.83 28.12
N ALA A 101 3.66 -11.00 27.85
CA ALA A 101 3.97 -11.43 26.49
C ALA A 101 2.73 -11.44 25.60
N VAL A 102 1.64 -12.08 26.05
CA VAL A 102 0.42 -12.27 25.25
C VAL A 102 -0.44 -11.00 25.15
N LEU A 103 -0.47 -10.15 26.17
CA LEU A 103 -1.37 -8.99 26.22
C LEU A 103 -0.69 -7.67 25.84
N VAL A 104 0.64 -7.58 25.92
CA VAL A 104 1.38 -6.33 25.70
C VAL A 104 2.38 -6.48 24.57
N GLU A 105 3.40 -7.31 24.73
CA GLU A 105 4.56 -7.34 23.81
C GLU A 105 4.20 -7.89 22.44
N ILE A 106 3.58 -9.07 22.36
CA ILE A 106 3.20 -9.69 21.08
C ILE A 106 2.14 -8.85 20.34
N PRO A 107 1.05 -8.37 20.99
CA PRO A 107 0.12 -7.46 20.34
C PRO A 107 0.77 -6.18 19.81
N LEU A 108 1.68 -5.59 20.59
CA LEU A 108 2.41 -4.39 20.14
C LEU A 108 3.32 -4.73 18.96
N ALA A 109 4.06 -5.83 18.99
CA ALA A 109 4.89 -6.30 17.89
C ALA A 109 4.07 -6.51 16.60
N ILE A 110 2.90 -7.14 16.70
CA ILE A 110 1.96 -7.32 15.58
C ILE A 110 1.52 -5.97 15.01
N VAL A 111 1.14 -5.01 15.87
CA VAL A 111 0.74 -3.66 15.43
C VAL A 111 1.89 -2.94 14.73
N LEU A 112 3.12 -3.04 15.23
CA LEU A 112 4.31 -2.43 14.63
C LEU A 112 4.65 -3.07 13.27
N ALA A 113 4.65 -4.40 13.18
CA ALA A 113 4.89 -5.13 11.93
C ALA A 113 3.81 -4.83 10.89
N TRP A 114 2.53 -4.83 11.28
CA TRP A 114 1.43 -4.46 10.41
C TRP A 114 1.54 -3.02 9.92
N ARG A 115 1.95 -2.08 10.79
CA ARG A 115 2.19 -0.68 10.41
C ARG A 115 3.37 -0.52 9.47
N ALA A 116 4.46 -1.25 9.69
CA ALA A 116 5.60 -1.28 8.78
C ALA A 116 5.16 -1.76 7.39
N ARG A 117 4.38 -2.85 7.33
CA ARG A 117 3.79 -3.36 6.09
C ARG A 117 2.88 -2.33 5.42
N GLN A 118 1.99 -1.67 6.15
CA GLN A 118 1.12 -0.63 5.57
C GLN A 118 1.91 0.57 5.03
N LEU A 119 3.01 0.97 5.68
CA LEU A 119 3.85 2.05 5.19
C LEU A 119 4.66 1.64 3.95
N LEU A 120 5.00 0.35 3.82
CA LEU A 120 5.61 -0.21 2.61
C LEU A 120 4.64 -0.31 1.44
N THR A 121 3.41 -0.75 1.71
CA THR A 121 2.38 -0.95 0.68
C THR A 121 1.64 0.35 0.36
N GLY A 122 1.71 1.35 1.23
CA GLY A 122 1.04 2.64 1.10
C GLY A 122 -0.48 2.61 1.35
N GLY A 123 -1.11 1.43 1.43
CA GLY A 123 -2.47 1.25 1.90
C GLY A 123 -3.54 1.93 1.03
N MET A 124 -3.34 2.00 -0.29
CA MET A 124 -4.37 2.49 -1.21
C MET A 124 -5.65 1.67 -1.03
N PRO A 125 -6.80 2.30 -0.72
CA PRO A 125 -8.06 1.59 -0.55
C PRO A 125 -8.39 0.82 -1.82
N SER A 126 -8.72 -0.48 -1.69
CA SER A 126 -9.18 -1.30 -2.79
C SER A 126 -10.63 -1.73 -2.58
N ARG A 127 -11.52 -1.35 -3.48
CA ARG A 127 -12.95 -1.71 -3.43
C ARG A 127 -13.48 -2.14 -4.79
N GLY A 128 -14.61 -2.84 -4.80
CA GLY A 128 -15.33 -3.14 -6.04
C GLY A 128 -15.83 -1.87 -6.71
N MET A 129 -15.73 -1.84 -8.04
CA MET A 129 -16.34 -0.80 -8.85
C MET A 129 -17.85 -1.01 -8.90
N THR A 130 -18.60 0.08 -8.75
CA THR A 130 -20.06 0.10 -8.79
C THR A 130 -20.56 0.72 -10.08
N VAL A 131 -21.86 0.58 -10.38
CA VAL A 131 -22.49 1.26 -11.53
C VAL A 131 -22.36 2.78 -11.41
N ARG A 132 -22.50 3.32 -10.20
CA ARG A 132 -22.26 4.74 -9.93
C ARG A 132 -20.84 5.16 -10.29
N ASP A 133 -19.84 4.31 -10.09
CA ASP A 133 -18.46 4.61 -10.50
C ASP A 133 -18.33 4.65 -12.02
N ILE A 134 -19.05 3.79 -12.73
CA ILE A 134 -19.11 3.78 -14.20
C ILE A 134 -19.75 5.08 -14.70
N GLU A 135 -20.87 5.51 -14.10
CA GLU A 135 -21.51 6.79 -14.43
C GLU A 135 -20.56 7.98 -14.23
N LEU A 136 -19.89 8.04 -13.08
CA LEU A 136 -18.92 9.09 -12.76
C LEU A 136 -17.73 9.06 -13.73
N HIS A 137 -17.28 7.88 -14.13
CA HIS A 137 -16.18 7.71 -15.07
C HIS A 137 -16.58 8.16 -16.49
N ASN A 138 -17.81 7.86 -16.92
CA ASN A 138 -18.27 8.17 -18.27
C ASN A 138 -18.63 9.64 -18.48
N ASP A 139 -18.85 10.41 -17.42
CA ASP A 139 -19.18 11.83 -17.50
C ASP A 139 -17.90 12.71 -17.59
N PRO A 140 -17.67 13.43 -18.71
CA PRO A 140 -16.47 14.24 -18.92
C PRO A 140 -16.30 15.41 -17.95
N SER A 141 -17.38 15.83 -17.27
CA SER A 141 -17.32 16.91 -16.28
C SER A 141 -16.55 16.47 -15.02
N TYR A 142 -16.75 15.23 -14.55
CA TYR A 142 -15.99 14.69 -13.42
C TYR A 142 -14.54 14.41 -13.80
N GLN A 143 -14.27 13.92 -15.01
CA GLN A 143 -12.90 13.70 -15.50
C GLN A 143 -12.10 15.00 -15.56
N ARG A 144 -12.70 16.08 -16.06
CA ARG A 144 -12.06 17.40 -16.11
C ARG A 144 -11.80 17.95 -14.70
N LEU A 145 -12.78 17.84 -13.81
CA LEU A 145 -12.66 18.29 -12.42
C LEU A 145 -11.56 17.53 -11.66
N THR A 146 -11.48 16.21 -11.80
CA THR A 146 -10.44 15.40 -11.12
C THR A 146 -9.05 15.64 -11.71
N ARG A 147 -8.94 15.82 -13.02
CA ARG A 147 -7.68 16.21 -13.69
C ARG A 147 -7.18 17.56 -13.17
N GLU A 148 -8.04 18.57 -13.16
CA GLU A 148 -7.68 19.92 -12.70
C GLU A 148 -7.29 19.93 -11.22
N LEU A 149 -8.06 19.24 -10.38
CA LEU A 149 -7.71 19.07 -8.97
C LEU A 149 -6.39 18.32 -8.78
N GLY A 150 -6.10 17.33 -9.63
CA GLY A 150 -4.82 16.62 -9.64
C GLY A 150 -3.64 17.52 -9.99
N THR A 151 -3.82 18.41 -10.99
CA THR A 151 -2.81 19.40 -11.40
C THR A 151 -2.50 20.39 -10.29
N LEU A 152 -3.52 20.93 -9.63
CA LEU A 152 -3.37 21.88 -8.52
C LEU A 152 -2.90 21.19 -7.22
N GLY A 153 -3.15 19.88 -7.11
CA GLY A 153 -2.88 19.05 -5.95
C GLY A 153 -3.86 19.26 -4.79
N THR A 154 -4.09 20.51 -4.39
CA THR A 154 -5.10 20.90 -3.40
C THR A 154 -5.78 22.19 -3.83
N ALA A 155 -7.11 22.26 -3.78
CA ALA A 155 -7.84 23.44 -4.25
C ALA A 155 -9.14 23.69 -3.47
N THR A 156 -9.60 24.95 -3.46
CA THR A 156 -10.93 25.29 -2.96
C THR A 156 -11.97 25.18 -4.10
N PRO A 157 -13.28 25.04 -3.80
CA PRO A 157 -14.30 25.04 -4.84
C PRO A 157 -14.30 26.32 -5.69
N GLY A 158 -13.92 27.47 -5.11
CA GLY A 158 -13.82 28.73 -5.84
C GLY A 158 -12.68 28.73 -6.86
N THR A 159 -11.50 28.22 -6.48
CA THR A 159 -10.36 28.08 -7.40
C THR A 159 -10.71 27.18 -8.59
N LEU A 160 -11.36 26.04 -8.32
CA LEU A 160 -11.79 25.10 -9.35
C LEU A 160 -12.92 25.67 -10.23
N ALA A 161 -13.84 26.43 -9.65
CA ALA A 161 -14.90 27.13 -10.39
C ALA A 161 -14.31 28.11 -11.41
N THR A 162 -13.33 28.92 -11.00
CA THR A 162 -12.62 29.84 -11.89
C THR A 162 -11.87 29.08 -12.99
N ALA A 163 -11.13 28.02 -12.65
CA ALA A 163 -10.35 27.24 -13.61
C ALA A 163 -11.22 26.52 -14.65
N LEU A 164 -12.40 26.04 -14.24
CA LEU A 164 -13.29 25.26 -15.11
C LEU A 164 -14.39 26.10 -15.78
N GLY A 165 -14.51 27.39 -15.45
CA GLY A 165 -15.57 28.25 -15.99
C GLY A 165 -16.98 27.88 -15.51
N HIS A 166 -17.11 27.30 -14.31
CA HIS A 166 -18.37 26.87 -13.72
C HIS A 166 -18.73 27.67 -12.48
N SER A 167 -19.98 27.57 -12.00
CA SER A 167 -20.36 28.17 -10.73
C SER A 167 -19.72 27.42 -9.54
N ARG A 168 -19.48 28.13 -8.44
CA ARG A 168 -18.94 27.53 -7.20
C ARG A 168 -19.85 26.43 -6.66
N ASP A 169 -21.17 26.61 -6.75
CA ASP A 169 -22.16 25.65 -6.24
C ASP A 169 -22.17 24.37 -7.07
N GLU A 170 -22.09 24.49 -8.40
CA GLU A 170 -21.99 23.35 -9.33
C GLU A 170 -20.72 22.52 -9.06
N VAL A 171 -19.58 23.18 -8.93
CA VAL A 171 -18.31 22.51 -8.59
C VAL A 171 -18.38 21.84 -7.22
N ASN A 172 -18.95 22.51 -6.22
CA ASN A 172 -19.07 21.96 -4.87
C ASN A 172 -20.01 20.73 -4.85
N ALA A 173 -21.12 20.76 -5.59
CA ALA A 173 -22.02 19.62 -5.74
C ALA A 173 -21.30 18.42 -6.38
N ARG A 174 -20.52 18.64 -7.44
CA ARG A 174 -19.72 17.58 -8.07
C ARG A 174 -18.66 17.02 -7.14
N LEU A 175 -17.94 17.88 -6.39
CA LEU A 175 -16.95 17.45 -5.41
C LEU A 175 -17.57 16.58 -4.32
N ARG A 176 -18.77 16.92 -3.83
CA ARG A 176 -19.50 16.09 -2.86
C ARG A 176 -19.86 14.72 -3.45
N ARG A 177 -20.38 14.68 -4.68
CA ARG A 177 -20.72 13.41 -5.35
C ARG A 177 -19.49 12.53 -5.59
N LEU A 178 -18.34 13.12 -5.90
CA LEU A 178 -17.05 12.42 -5.98
C LEU A 178 -16.56 11.95 -4.61
N ALA A 179 -16.80 12.72 -3.55
CA ALA A 179 -16.41 12.39 -2.18
C ALA A 179 -17.17 11.16 -1.66
N GLU A 180 -18.46 11.06 -1.97
CA GLU A 180 -19.27 9.88 -1.68
C GLU A 180 -18.72 8.62 -2.38
N GLY A 181 -18.14 8.77 -3.58
CA GLY A 181 -17.43 7.69 -4.29
C GLY A 181 -15.96 7.49 -3.86
N GLY A 182 -15.47 8.27 -2.90
CA GLY A 182 -14.09 8.16 -2.37
C GLY A 182 -13.00 8.76 -3.27
N TYR A 183 -13.33 9.38 -4.41
CA TYR A 183 -12.35 9.91 -5.37
C TYR A 183 -11.66 11.18 -4.90
N VAL A 184 -12.33 11.95 -4.04
CA VAL A 184 -11.81 13.20 -3.48
C VAL A 184 -12.14 13.29 -1.99
N ARG A 185 -11.34 14.07 -1.25
CA ARG A 185 -11.57 14.34 0.17
C ARG A 185 -11.36 15.82 0.45
N GLN A 186 -12.20 16.36 1.33
CA GLN A 186 -11.97 17.67 1.92
C GLN A 186 -11.12 17.55 3.19
N GLY A 187 -10.07 18.36 3.30
CA GLY A 187 -9.29 18.51 4.51
C GLY A 187 -10.01 19.40 5.53
N SER A 188 -9.52 19.39 6.77
CA SER A 188 -10.00 20.31 7.82
C SER A 188 -9.69 21.79 7.51
N ASP A 189 -8.77 22.03 6.59
CA ASP A 189 -8.43 23.32 5.99
C ASP A 189 -9.46 23.79 4.94
N GLY A 190 -10.49 22.99 4.68
CA GLY A 190 -11.50 23.25 3.66
C GLY A 190 -11.03 22.98 2.23
N GLN A 191 -9.77 22.56 2.03
CA GLN A 191 -9.22 22.27 0.71
C GLN A 191 -9.55 20.85 0.28
N TRP A 192 -9.94 20.71 -0.99
CA TRP A 192 -10.16 19.43 -1.64
C TRP A 192 -8.86 18.88 -2.21
N ARG A 193 -8.76 17.55 -2.28
CA ARG A 193 -7.66 16.82 -2.93
C ARG A 193 -8.18 15.50 -3.50
N THR A 194 -7.52 15.00 -4.54
CA THR A 194 -7.77 13.65 -5.04
C THR A 194 -7.30 12.60 -4.04
N VAL A 195 -7.94 11.44 -4.07
CA VAL A 195 -7.57 10.27 -3.27
C VAL A 195 -7.28 9.13 -4.24
N GLY A 196 -6.06 8.60 -4.16
CA GLY A 196 -5.71 7.38 -4.89
C GLY A 196 -6.53 6.22 -4.34
N GLN A 197 -7.20 5.48 -5.23
CA GLN A 197 -7.93 4.27 -4.89
C GLN A 197 -7.80 3.24 -6.01
N SER A 198 -7.79 1.97 -5.63
CA SER A 198 -7.80 0.84 -6.54
C SER A 198 -9.25 0.35 -6.68
N LEU A 199 -9.77 0.35 -7.91
CA LEU A 199 -11.09 -0.19 -8.20
C LEU A 199 -10.94 -1.58 -8.82
N ARG A 200 -11.52 -2.59 -8.17
CA ARG A 200 -11.63 -3.93 -8.74
C ARG A 200 -12.79 -3.93 -9.73
N LEU A 201 -12.49 -4.36 -10.96
CA LEU A 201 -13.50 -4.51 -12.01
C LEU A 201 -14.60 -5.47 -11.55
N PRO A 202 -15.87 -5.18 -11.88
CA PRO A 202 -16.98 -6.05 -11.51
C PRO A 202 -16.91 -7.34 -12.34
N VAL A 203 -17.23 -8.47 -11.70
CA VAL A 203 -17.40 -9.75 -12.40
C VAL A 203 -18.80 -9.74 -13.00
N LEU A 204 -18.91 -9.77 -14.33
CA LEU A 204 -20.19 -9.56 -15.02
C LEU A 204 -21.29 -10.55 -14.58
N ALA A 205 -20.91 -11.78 -14.23
CA ALA A 205 -21.83 -12.81 -13.74
C ALA A 205 -22.40 -12.50 -12.33
N GLU A 206 -21.73 -11.66 -11.55
CA GLU A 206 -22.14 -11.23 -10.21
C GLU A 206 -22.95 -9.92 -10.23
N VAL A 207 -23.11 -9.30 -11.41
CA VAL A 207 -23.87 -8.05 -11.56
C VAL A 207 -25.36 -8.35 -11.76
N ASP A 208 -26.19 -7.59 -11.04
CA ASP A 208 -27.65 -7.62 -11.15
C ASP A 208 -28.10 -7.41 -12.60
N GLU A 209 -29.13 -8.14 -13.03
CA GLU A 209 -29.65 -8.09 -14.41
C GLU A 209 -29.89 -6.67 -14.97
N PRO A 210 -30.47 -5.72 -14.21
CA PRO A 210 -30.73 -4.37 -14.73
C PRO A 210 -29.46 -3.60 -15.09
N ASP A 211 -28.36 -3.85 -14.37
CA ASP A 211 -27.11 -3.11 -14.48
C ASP A 211 -26.11 -3.78 -15.42
N ARG A 212 -26.30 -5.07 -15.71
CA ARG A 212 -25.38 -5.88 -16.52
C ARG A 212 -25.11 -5.28 -17.91
N PRO A 213 -26.09 -4.73 -18.66
CA PRO A 213 -25.82 -4.11 -19.96
C PRO A 213 -24.88 -2.89 -19.86
N ALA A 214 -25.08 -2.04 -18.83
CA ALA A 214 -24.25 -0.86 -18.62
C ALA A 214 -22.81 -1.24 -18.24
N VAL A 215 -22.65 -2.25 -17.38
CA VAL A 215 -21.34 -2.80 -17.01
C VAL A 215 -20.65 -3.44 -18.22
N ALA A 216 -21.36 -4.23 -19.02
CA ALA A 216 -20.81 -4.85 -20.23
C ALA A 216 -20.31 -3.80 -21.24
N ALA A 217 -21.11 -2.77 -21.50
CA ALA A 217 -20.73 -1.67 -22.39
C ALA A 217 -19.48 -0.92 -21.88
N TYR A 218 -19.42 -0.67 -20.57
CA TYR A 218 -18.24 -0.06 -19.94
C TYR A 218 -16.99 -0.93 -20.10
N LEU A 219 -17.08 -2.24 -19.83
CA LEU A 219 -15.95 -3.17 -19.98
C LEU A 219 -15.45 -3.22 -21.43
N ALA A 220 -16.37 -3.29 -22.40
CA ALA A 220 -16.04 -3.28 -23.82
C ALA A 220 -15.29 -1.99 -24.20
N ALA A 221 -15.84 -0.82 -23.86
CA ALA A 221 -15.21 0.47 -24.15
C ALA A 221 -13.84 0.62 -23.46
N LYS A 222 -13.70 0.12 -22.22
CA LYS A 222 -12.44 0.08 -21.49
C LYS A 222 -11.38 -0.72 -22.26
N TYR A 223 -11.69 -1.96 -22.64
CA TYR A 223 -10.71 -2.82 -23.33
C TYR A 223 -10.37 -2.29 -24.72
N GLU A 224 -11.33 -1.70 -25.44
CA GLU A 224 -11.06 -1.02 -26.70
C GLU A 224 -10.07 0.15 -26.52
N GLY A 225 -10.24 0.94 -25.46
CA GLY A 225 -9.30 2.00 -25.08
C GLY A 225 -7.91 1.47 -24.74
N GLU A 226 -7.81 0.37 -23.99
CA GLU A 226 -6.53 -0.28 -23.66
C GLU A 226 -5.82 -0.81 -24.90
N LEU A 227 -6.55 -1.41 -25.85
CA LEU A 227 -5.99 -1.88 -27.11
C LEU A 227 -5.51 -0.73 -27.98
N ARG A 228 -6.26 0.38 -28.07
CA ARG A 228 -5.82 1.58 -28.78
C ARG A 228 -4.55 2.17 -28.17
N LEU A 229 -4.48 2.26 -26.84
CA LEU A 229 -3.30 2.75 -26.14
C LEU A 229 -2.09 1.86 -26.38
N LEU A 230 -2.27 0.54 -26.34
CA LEU A 230 -1.20 -0.43 -26.60
C LEU A 230 -0.74 -0.37 -28.06
N GLY A 231 -1.66 -0.25 -29.01
CA GLY A 231 -1.36 -0.07 -30.44
C GLY A 231 -0.53 1.19 -30.67
N TRP A 232 -1.00 2.33 -30.14
CA TRP A 232 -0.25 3.60 -30.17
C TRP A 232 1.14 3.43 -29.54
N ALA A 233 1.24 2.76 -28.39
CA ALA A 233 2.51 2.56 -27.72
C ALA A 233 3.49 1.68 -28.52
N ALA A 234 2.98 0.66 -29.23
CA ALA A 234 3.78 -0.20 -30.09
C ALA A 234 4.31 0.55 -31.34
N GLU A 235 3.52 1.46 -31.89
CA GLU A 235 3.90 2.34 -33.01
C GLU A 235 4.98 3.35 -32.62
N HIS A 236 4.91 3.92 -31.41
CA HIS A 236 5.83 4.97 -30.94
C HIS A 236 6.97 4.42 -30.05
N ARG A 237 7.18 3.10 -30.03
CA ARG A 237 8.08 2.43 -29.07
C ARG A 237 9.51 2.98 -29.07
N ASP A 238 10.00 3.42 -30.24
CA ASP A 238 11.38 3.89 -30.42
C ASP A 238 11.56 5.33 -29.92
N GLU A 239 10.46 6.05 -29.63
CA GLU A 239 10.46 7.44 -29.14
C GLU A 239 10.53 7.54 -27.61
N PHE A 240 10.34 6.43 -26.89
CA PHE A 240 10.22 6.47 -25.43
C PHE A 240 11.56 6.63 -24.71
N GLY A 241 12.68 6.32 -25.36
CA GLY A 241 14.00 6.33 -24.73
C GLY A 241 14.00 5.49 -23.43
N PRO A 242 14.54 6.01 -22.31
CA PRO A 242 14.58 5.25 -21.04
C PRO A 242 13.20 5.02 -20.39
N TRP A 243 12.16 5.70 -20.88
CA TRP A 243 10.78 5.57 -20.38
C TRP A 243 10.05 4.38 -20.98
N GLY A 244 10.58 3.79 -22.07
CA GLY A 244 10.07 2.57 -22.67
C GLY A 244 10.58 1.36 -21.89
N GLN A 245 9.68 0.66 -21.22
CA GLN A 245 9.98 -0.56 -20.48
C GLN A 245 8.96 -1.61 -20.87
N GLY A 246 9.38 -2.86 -21.03
CA GLY A 246 8.49 -3.95 -21.39
C GLY A 246 9.07 -5.29 -20.96
N GLU A 247 8.26 -6.09 -20.30
CA GLU A 247 8.62 -7.44 -19.89
C GLU A 247 7.46 -8.37 -20.29
N ARG A 248 7.79 -9.56 -20.79
CA ARG A 248 6.81 -10.60 -21.10
C ARG A 248 7.30 -11.93 -20.55
N ALA A 249 6.45 -12.57 -19.76
CA ALA A 249 6.73 -13.87 -19.19
C ALA A 249 5.59 -14.85 -19.49
N VAL A 250 5.95 -16.13 -19.59
CA VAL A 250 5.01 -17.26 -19.58
C VAL A 250 5.42 -18.14 -18.40
N THR A 251 4.46 -18.51 -17.56
CA THR A 251 4.70 -19.32 -16.36
C THR A 251 3.50 -20.23 -16.09
N HIS A 252 3.71 -21.24 -15.24
CA HIS A 252 2.66 -22.16 -14.79
C HIS A 252 2.41 -21.91 -13.31
N LEU A 253 1.18 -21.51 -12.97
CA LEU A 253 0.77 -21.21 -11.61
C LEU A 253 -0.58 -21.86 -11.35
N THR A 254 -0.78 -22.33 -10.13
CA THR A 254 -2.12 -22.59 -9.60
C THR A 254 -2.89 -21.28 -9.43
N ALA A 255 -4.22 -21.36 -9.29
CA ALA A 255 -5.05 -20.18 -9.01
C ALA A 255 -4.63 -19.46 -7.71
N ALA A 256 -4.21 -20.20 -6.69
CA ALA A 256 -3.75 -19.64 -5.42
C ALA A 256 -2.41 -18.89 -5.58
N GLU A 257 -1.46 -19.44 -6.33
CA GLU A 257 -0.19 -18.78 -6.61
C GLU A 257 -0.38 -17.54 -7.49
N LEU A 258 -1.27 -17.58 -8.49
CA LEU A 258 -1.62 -16.40 -9.29
C LEU A 258 -2.24 -15.29 -8.43
N ALA A 259 -3.11 -15.65 -7.48
CA ALA A 259 -3.66 -14.69 -6.52
C ALA A 259 -2.57 -14.08 -5.62
N GLY A 260 -1.63 -14.89 -5.14
CA GLY A 260 -0.47 -14.43 -4.36
C GLY A 260 0.41 -13.46 -5.15
N PHE A 261 0.80 -13.84 -6.36
CA PHE A 261 1.55 -12.98 -7.28
C PHE A 261 0.83 -11.65 -7.54
N THR A 262 -0.47 -11.70 -7.80
CA THR A 262 -1.29 -10.49 -8.04
C THR A 262 -1.31 -9.59 -6.81
N ALA A 263 -1.38 -10.15 -5.60
CA ALA A 263 -1.33 -9.37 -4.36
C ALA A 263 0.03 -8.67 -4.18
N GLU A 264 1.14 -9.37 -4.44
CA GLU A 264 2.49 -8.80 -4.36
C GLU A 264 2.73 -7.71 -5.42
N TYR A 265 2.27 -7.94 -6.66
CA TYR A 265 2.32 -6.95 -7.72
C TYR A 265 1.53 -5.69 -7.35
N ASN A 266 0.33 -5.84 -6.79
CA ASN A 266 -0.48 -4.71 -6.35
C ASN A 266 0.17 -3.93 -5.20
N GLU A 267 0.83 -4.62 -4.27
CA GLU A 267 1.62 -3.97 -3.22
C GLU A 267 2.75 -3.13 -3.83
N LEU A 268 3.50 -3.70 -4.79
CA LEU A 268 4.56 -3.00 -5.50
C LEU A 268 4.02 -1.78 -6.25
N LEU A 269 2.96 -1.95 -7.04
CA LEU A 269 2.33 -0.88 -7.80
C LEU A 269 1.88 0.25 -6.86
N THR A 270 1.18 -0.09 -5.78
CA THR A 270 0.67 0.89 -4.82
C THR A 270 1.80 1.72 -4.19
N ARG A 271 2.91 1.06 -3.83
CA ARG A 271 4.10 1.73 -3.27
C ARG A 271 4.66 2.82 -4.18
N TYR A 272 4.64 2.59 -5.50
CA TYR A 272 5.14 3.54 -6.49
C TYR A 272 4.09 4.58 -6.89
N CYS A 273 2.80 4.24 -6.95
CA CYS A 273 1.72 5.21 -7.14
C CYS A 273 1.69 6.26 -6.01
N LEU A 274 2.01 5.87 -4.78
CA LEU A 274 2.07 6.74 -3.61
C LEU A 274 3.48 7.29 -3.34
N LEU A 275 4.43 7.11 -4.26
CA LEU A 275 5.79 7.64 -4.11
C LEU A 275 5.84 9.16 -4.20
N ARG A 276 5.04 9.73 -5.09
CA ARG A 276 4.95 11.17 -5.30
C ARG A 276 3.49 11.56 -5.38
N ASP A 277 3.10 12.50 -4.52
CA ASP A 277 1.73 13.01 -4.48
C ASP A 277 1.42 13.97 -5.64
N ARG A 278 2.44 14.47 -6.36
CA ARG A 278 2.30 15.48 -7.44
C ARG A 278 3.33 15.30 -8.56
N PRO A 279 3.01 15.75 -9.79
CA PRO A 279 3.98 15.93 -10.86
C PRO A 279 5.10 16.91 -10.43
N SER A 280 6.31 16.68 -10.91
CA SER A 280 7.49 17.54 -10.74
C SER A 280 8.28 17.60 -12.05
N ALA A 281 9.22 18.55 -12.17
CA ALA A 281 9.96 18.80 -13.41
C ALA A 281 10.63 17.56 -14.03
N ASN A 282 11.01 16.57 -13.19
CA ASN A 282 11.69 15.34 -13.62
C ASN A 282 10.79 14.09 -13.54
N THR A 283 9.47 14.25 -13.62
CA THR A 283 8.53 13.11 -13.62
C THR A 283 7.64 13.15 -14.86
N ARG A 284 7.31 11.98 -15.40
CA ARG A 284 6.37 11.80 -16.50
C ARG A 284 5.20 10.94 -16.04
N GLU A 285 4.03 11.17 -16.60
CA GLU A 285 2.89 10.28 -16.42
C GLU A 285 3.16 8.97 -17.18
N ILE A 286 3.12 7.84 -16.47
CA ILE A 286 3.48 6.52 -17.01
C ILE A 286 2.28 5.60 -16.97
N ALA A 287 2.01 4.98 -18.11
CA ALA A 287 0.97 3.97 -18.25
C ALA A 287 1.46 2.57 -17.82
N ILE A 288 1.27 2.18 -16.55
CA ILE A 288 1.58 0.81 -16.05
C ILE A 288 0.33 -0.08 -16.06
N ARG A 289 0.40 -1.23 -16.76
CA ARG A 289 -0.71 -2.19 -16.99
C ARG A 289 -0.24 -3.58 -16.62
N PHE A 290 -1.10 -4.36 -15.99
CA PHE A 290 -0.87 -5.76 -15.69
C PHE A 290 -2.06 -6.59 -16.12
N TYR A 291 -1.78 -7.64 -16.89
CA TYR A 291 -2.77 -8.60 -17.36
C TYR A 291 -2.20 -9.99 -17.15
N ALA A 292 -3.00 -10.86 -16.52
CA ALA A 292 -2.74 -12.28 -16.45
C ALA A 292 -3.99 -13.01 -16.93
N PHE A 293 -3.84 -13.89 -17.91
CA PHE A 293 -4.93 -14.66 -18.48
C PHE A 293 -4.40 -16.02 -18.95
N PRO A 294 -5.25 -17.07 -18.96
CA PRO A 294 -4.87 -18.36 -19.50
C PRO A 294 -4.39 -18.23 -20.94
N PHE A 295 -3.33 -18.96 -21.28
CA PHE A 295 -2.87 -19.03 -22.66
C PHE A 295 -3.93 -19.75 -23.51
N PRO A 296 -4.39 -19.17 -24.63
CA PRO A 296 -5.43 -19.79 -25.44
C PRO A 296 -4.90 -21.04 -26.15
N ALA A 297 -5.56 -22.18 -25.92
CA ALA A 297 -5.14 -23.49 -26.42
C ALA A 297 -5.05 -23.58 -27.96
N ASN A 298 -5.73 -22.70 -28.69
CA ASN A 298 -5.74 -22.65 -30.15
C ASN A 298 -4.66 -21.73 -30.76
N MET A 299 -4.03 -20.84 -30.00
CA MET A 299 -2.94 -19.99 -30.52
C MET A 299 -1.58 -20.70 -30.47
N SER A 300 -1.38 -21.67 -29.58
CA SER A 300 -0.16 -22.49 -29.53
C SER A 300 0.02 -23.31 -30.80
N ALA A 301 -1.06 -23.87 -31.36
CA ALA A 301 -1.04 -24.71 -32.57
C ALA A 301 -0.73 -23.95 -33.89
N ARG A 302 -0.64 -22.61 -33.85
CA ARG A 302 -0.35 -21.78 -35.04
C ARG A 302 1.11 -21.35 -35.11
N ALA A 303 1.78 -21.17 -33.98
CA ALA A 303 3.20 -20.84 -33.92
C ALA A 303 4.10 -22.00 -34.41
N ASP A 304 3.66 -23.24 -34.17
CA ASP A 304 4.39 -24.45 -34.58
C ASP A 304 4.32 -24.69 -36.11
N ARG A 305 3.27 -24.19 -36.78
CA ARG A 305 3.11 -24.31 -38.25
C ARG A 305 3.88 -23.26 -39.05
N SER A 306 4.18 -22.10 -38.47
CA SER A 306 4.96 -21.05 -39.16
C SER A 306 6.46 -21.33 -39.23
N LEU A 307 6.99 -22.21 -38.39
CA LEU A 307 8.40 -22.61 -38.42
C LEU A 307 8.68 -23.79 -39.38
N SER A 308 7.63 -24.51 -39.83
CA SER A 308 7.78 -25.64 -40.76
C SER A 308 7.85 -25.23 -42.24
N TYR A 309 7.60 -23.96 -42.60
CA TYR A 309 7.57 -23.51 -44.00
C TYR A 309 8.77 -22.64 -44.42
N ALA A 310 9.75 -22.41 -43.53
CA ALA A 310 10.94 -21.60 -43.82
C ALA A 310 12.19 -22.45 -44.14
N GLY A 311 12.04 -23.76 -44.38
CA GLY A 311 13.14 -24.71 -44.57
C GLY A 311 13.10 -25.50 -45.87
N ASP A 312 12.46 -24.97 -46.92
CA ASP A 312 12.53 -25.54 -48.28
C ASP A 312 12.46 -24.41 -49.31
N ASP A 313 13.55 -23.65 -49.41
CA ASP A 313 13.96 -22.99 -50.65
C ASP A 313 15.39 -22.41 -50.51
N ARG A 314 16.32 -23.05 -51.24
CA ARG A 314 17.72 -22.71 -51.56
C ARG A 314 18.83 -23.35 -50.72
#